data_AF-A0A2H2ZZ96-F1
#
_entry.id   AF-A0A2H2ZZ96-F1
#
_cell.length_a   1.000
_cell.length_b   1.000
_cell.length_c   1.000
_cell.angle_alpha   90.00
_cell.angle_beta   90.00
_cell.angle_gamma   90.00
#
_symmetry.space_group_name_H-M   'P 1'
#
loop_
_entity.id
_entity.type
_entity.pdbx_description
1 polymer ?
#
loop_
_entity_poly.entity_id
_entity_poly.type
_entity_poly.pdbx_seq_one_letter_code
_entity_poly.pdbx_strand_id
1 'polypeptide(L)'
;MPPPLPVSAVRGLSIRSFSTSPYRSNQQQNQQQQQGNPGDAANLMMTRLKRDGYATLRNKQAQIEQLRNQKNSADYLRQMPRRWEAGDVYSPHDMSPVEMQKWRKRSPRKADVNFSLIQEFTSTSGQITHSSGTSLRPVNQRKIAKMIRRVQGMGLYPTIHAHPEMIRDNFFPERR
;
A
#
# COMPACT_ATOMS: atom_id res chain seq x y z
N MET A 1 -35.52 -3.53 -16.67
CA MET A 1 -34.52 -3.27 -17.73
C MET A 1 -33.80 -1.98 -17.41
N PRO A 2 -32.46 -1.97 -17.22
CA PRO A 2 -31.69 -0.74 -17.07
C PRO A 2 -31.25 -0.16 -18.44
N PRO A 3 -31.02 1.16 -18.55
CA PRO A 3 -30.56 1.78 -19.80
C PRO A 3 -29.05 1.51 -20.06
N PRO A 4 -28.60 1.50 -21.34
CA PRO A 4 -27.22 1.23 -21.69
C PRO A 4 -26.29 2.41 -21.37
N LEU A 5 -25.07 2.09 -20.91
CA LEU A 5 -23.98 3.03 -20.65
C LEU A 5 -23.26 3.42 -21.96
N PRO A 6 -22.68 4.63 -22.06
CA PRO A 6 -21.95 5.07 -23.25
C PRO A 6 -20.56 4.43 -23.37
N VAL A 7 -20.22 4.05 -24.60
CA VAL A 7 -18.95 3.44 -25.00
C VAL A 7 -17.88 4.54 -25.15
N SER A 8 -16.76 4.43 -24.44
CA SER A 8 -15.63 5.36 -24.56
C SER A 8 -14.76 5.00 -25.76
N ALA A 9 -14.69 5.89 -26.75
CA ALA A 9 -13.78 5.80 -27.88
C ALA A 9 -12.38 6.29 -27.45
N VAL A 10 -11.38 5.41 -27.62
CA VAL A 10 -9.96 5.74 -27.52
C VAL A 10 -9.54 6.44 -28.81
N ARG A 11 -9.10 7.70 -28.72
CA ARG A 11 -8.29 8.36 -29.76
C ARG A 11 -7.12 9.07 -29.11
N GLY A 12 -5.93 8.48 -29.26
CA GLY A 12 -4.68 9.20 -29.11
C GLY A 12 -4.30 9.82 -30.44
N LEU A 13 -4.13 11.15 -30.47
CA LEU A 13 -3.31 11.86 -31.45
C LEU A 13 -2.79 13.14 -30.78
N SER A 14 -1.48 13.17 -30.56
CA SER A 14 -0.70 14.35 -30.19
C SER A 14 -0.53 15.23 -31.42
N ILE A 15 -1.06 16.45 -31.38
CA ILE A 15 -0.74 17.50 -32.37
C ILE A 15 -0.60 18.84 -31.63
N ARG A 16 0.66 19.28 -31.60
CA ARG A 16 1.21 20.64 -31.54
C ARG A 16 0.20 21.78 -31.29
N SER A 17 0.42 22.46 -30.16
CA SER A 17 -0.11 23.77 -29.81
C SER A 17 0.31 24.84 -30.82
N PHE A 18 -0.64 25.33 -31.61
CA PHE A 18 -0.53 26.59 -32.34
C PHE A 18 -1.31 27.65 -31.56
N SER A 19 -0.61 28.70 -31.11
CA SER A 19 -1.25 29.86 -30.49
C SER A 19 -1.85 30.74 -31.59
N THR A 20 -3.17 30.76 -31.70
CA THR A 20 -3.89 31.82 -32.41
C THR A 20 -4.59 32.68 -31.37
N SER A 21 -4.02 33.86 -31.15
CA SER A 21 -4.60 34.93 -30.35
C SER A 21 -5.89 35.40 -31.02
N PRO A 22 -7.08 35.33 -30.38
CA PRO A 22 -8.25 35.98 -30.92
C PRO A 22 -8.18 37.47 -30.56
N TYR A 23 -8.31 38.32 -31.58
CA TYR A 23 -8.55 39.75 -31.41
C TYR A 23 -9.70 39.97 -30.41
N ARG A 24 -9.35 40.54 -29.26
CA ARG A 24 -10.27 40.99 -28.22
C ARG A 24 -10.98 42.24 -28.71
N SER A 25 -12.18 42.08 -29.28
CA SER A 25 -13.07 43.21 -29.51
C SER A 25 -13.52 43.77 -28.16
N ASN A 26 -13.06 44.97 -27.85
CA ASN A 26 -13.58 45.79 -26.76
C ASN A 26 -15.05 46.15 -27.06
N GLN A 27 -15.98 45.32 -26.60
CA GLN A 27 -17.33 45.82 -26.33
C GLN A 27 -17.30 46.42 -24.92
N GLN A 28 -17.25 47.75 -24.88
CA GLN A 28 -17.65 48.51 -23.71
C GLN A 28 -19.11 48.16 -23.42
N GLN A 29 -19.33 47.26 -22.47
CA GLN A 29 -20.63 47.11 -21.86
C GLN A 29 -20.83 48.28 -20.90
N ASN A 30 -21.73 49.17 -21.30
CA ASN A 30 -22.33 50.19 -20.46
C ASN A 30 -22.71 49.60 -19.10
N GLN A 31 -21.97 49.95 -18.05
CA GLN A 31 -22.42 49.78 -16.68
C GLN A 31 -23.46 50.86 -16.41
N GLN A 32 -24.71 50.58 -16.78
CA GLN A 32 -25.83 51.29 -16.18
C GLN A 32 -25.90 50.84 -14.72
N GLN A 33 -25.45 51.72 -13.82
CA GLN A 33 -25.72 51.63 -12.39
C GLN A 33 -27.22 51.79 -12.18
N GLN A 34 -27.97 50.69 -12.27
CA GLN A 34 -29.33 50.67 -11.77
C GLN A 34 -29.25 50.67 -10.24
N GLN A 35 -29.75 51.75 -9.62
CA GLN A 35 -29.96 51.84 -8.18
C GLN A 35 -31.02 50.79 -7.81
N GLY A 36 -30.57 49.56 -7.53
CA GLY A 36 -31.44 48.48 -7.10
C GLY A 36 -32.05 48.80 -5.76
N ASN A 37 -33.36 48.56 -5.63
CA ASN A 37 -34.06 48.69 -4.36
C ASN A 37 -33.33 47.88 -3.27
N PRO A 38 -33.28 48.34 -2.01
CA PRO A 38 -32.57 47.65 -0.94
C PRO A 38 -33.02 46.18 -0.75
N GLY A 39 -34.25 45.84 -1.15
CA GLY A 39 -34.75 44.46 -1.19
C GLY A 39 -34.09 43.55 -2.24
N ASP A 40 -33.60 44.10 -3.36
CA ASP A 40 -32.93 43.33 -4.42
C ASP A 40 -31.52 42.91 -4.03
N ALA A 41 -30.79 43.76 -3.30
CA ALA A 41 -29.48 43.42 -2.75
C ALA A 41 -29.58 42.24 -1.76
N ALA A 42 -30.63 42.22 -0.93
CA ALA A 42 -30.92 41.13 -0.01
C ALA A 42 -31.28 39.82 -0.75
N ASN A 43 -32.12 39.91 -1.79
CA ASN A 43 -32.47 38.75 -2.62
C ASN A 43 -31.24 38.17 -3.37
N LEU A 44 -30.35 39.02 -3.88
CA LEU A 44 -29.11 38.58 -4.53
C LEU A 44 -28.16 37.89 -3.54
N MET A 45 -28.00 38.42 -2.32
CA MET A 45 -27.22 37.77 -1.26
C MET A 45 -27.81 36.41 -0.87
N MET A 46 -29.13 36.31 -0.72
CA MET A 46 -29.80 35.06 -0.36
C MET A 46 -29.65 34.00 -1.47
N THR A 47 -29.67 34.42 -2.74
CA THR A 47 -29.48 33.52 -3.89
C THR A 47 -28.05 32.99 -3.96
N ARG A 48 -27.05 33.83 -3.64
CA ARG A 48 -25.64 33.40 -3.51
C ARG A 48 -25.45 32.42 -2.36
N LEU A 49 -25.99 32.71 -1.18
CA LEU A 49 -25.90 31.84 -0.01
C LEU A 49 -26.52 30.45 -0.28
N LYS A 50 -27.68 30.42 -0.95
CA LYS A 50 -28.31 29.18 -1.40
C LYS A 50 -27.41 28.44 -2.38
N ARG A 51 -26.90 29.09 -3.43
CA ARG A 51 -26.02 28.48 -4.44
C ARG A 51 -24.72 27.94 -3.83
N ASP A 52 -24.08 28.68 -2.94
CA ASP A 52 -22.85 28.27 -2.26
C ASP A 52 -23.11 27.13 -1.26
N GLY A 53 -24.26 27.15 -0.58
CA GLY A 53 -24.75 26.05 0.25
C GLY A 53 -24.98 24.77 -0.56
N TYR A 54 -25.62 24.87 -1.73
CA TYR A 54 -25.82 23.73 -2.64
C TYR A 54 -24.51 23.20 -3.22
N ALA A 55 -23.58 24.07 -3.62
CA ALA A 55 -22.25 23.67 -4.10
C ALA A 55 -21.45 22.96 -3.01
N THR A 56 -21.49 23.48 -1.78
CA THR A 56 -20.83 22.86 -0.62
C THR A 56 -21.44 21.50 -0.28
N LEU A 57 -22.77 21.39 -0.30
CA LEU A 57 -23.47 20.12 -0.07
C LEU A 57 -23.12 19.08 -1.14
N ARG A 58 -23.07 19.49 -2.42
CA ARG A 58 -22.68 18.63 -3.53
C ARG A 58 -21.24 18.14 -3.40
N ASN A 59 -20.31 19.01 -2.99
CA ASN A 59 -18.91 18.64 -2.75
C ASN A 59 -18.79 17.66 -1.58
N LYS A 60 -19.55 17.88 -0.48
CA LYS A 60 -19.62 16.93 0.64
C LYS A 60 -20.19 15.58 0.23
N GLN A 61 -21.25 15.57 -0.59
CA GLN A 61 -21.82 14.33 -1.13
C GLN A 61 -20.82 13.59 -2.01
N ALA A 62 -20.13 14.29 -2.91
CA ALA A 62 -19.09 13.71 -3.75
C ALA A 62 -17.94 13.12 -2.93
N GLN A 63 -17.51 13.79 -1.85
CA GLN A 63 -16.50 13.27 -0.93
C GLN A 63 -16.97 12.02 -0.19
N ILE A 64 -18.22 12.01 0.29
CA ILE A 64 -18.81 10.84 0.97
C ILE A 64 -18.89 9.65 0.00
N GLU A 65 -19.29 9.89 -1.25
CA GLU A 65 -19.34 8.86 -2.28
C GLU A 65 -17.95 8.33 -2.62
N GLN A 66 -16.94 9.21 -2.74
CA GLN A 66 -15.55 8.80 -2.93
C GLN A 66 -15.06 7.90 -1.79
N LEU A 67 -15.35 8.24 -0.53
CA LEU A 67 -14.98 7.42 0.62
C LEU A 67 -15.69 6.06 0.61
N ARG A 68 -16.96 6.02 0.23
CA ARG A 68 -17.73 4.77 0.07
C ARG A 68 -17.13 3.90 -1.04
N ASN A 69 -16.79 4.49 -2.18
CA ASN A 69 -16.19 3.79 -3.30
C ASN A 69 -14.80 3.25 -2.95
N GLN A 70 -13.99 4.03 -2.22
CA GLN A 70 -12.70 3.56 -1.70
C GLN A 70 -12.88 2.37 -0.76
N LYS A 71 -13.82 2.43 0.18
CA LYS A 71 -14.10 1.31 1.08
C LYS A 71 -14.52 0.05 0.32
N ASN A 72 -15.48 0.18 -0.59
CA ASN A 72 -15.96 -0.95 -1.40
C ASN A 72 -14.82 -1.55 -2.23
N SER A 73 -14.00 -0.70 -2.87
CA SER A 73 -12.83 -1.16 -3.64
C SER A 73 -11.81 -1.91 -2.76
N ALA A 74 -11.55 -1.43 -1.55
CA ALA A 74 -10.64 -2.09 -0.61
C ALA A 74 -11.20 -3.44 -0.13
N ASP A 75 -12.51 -3.53 0.08
CA ASP A 75 -13.17 -4.77 0.48
C ASP A 75 -13.12 -5.82 -0.64
N TYR A 76 -13.31 -5.42 -1.91
CA TYR A 76 -13.12 -6.32 -3.06
C TYR A 76 -11.67 -6.79 -3.23
N LEU A 77 -10.69 -5.89 -3.03
CA LEU A 77 -9.28 -6.28 -3.08
C LEU A 77 -8.92 -7.30 -1.99
N ARG A 78 -9.52 -7.20 -0.80
CA ARG A 78 -9.33 -8.19 0.28
C ARG A 78 -9.94 -9.55 -0.02
N GLN A 79 -11.00 -9.59 -0.84
CA GLN A 79 -11.60 -10.84 -1.30
C GLN A 79 -10.71 -11.59 -2.30
N MET A 80 -9.68 -10.94 -2.85
CA MET A 80 -8.68 -11.54 -3.74
C MET A 80 -7.38 -11.89 -2.99
N PRO A 81 -7.27 -13.10 -2.40
CA PRO A 81 -6.10 -13.47 -1.59
C PRO A 81 -4.84 -13.76 -2.43
N ARG A 82 -4.97 -14.06 -3.73
CA ARG A 82 -3.81 -14.29 -4.60
C ARG A 82 -3.27 -12.98 -5.15
N ARG A 83 -1.95 -12.85 -5.10
CA ARG A 83 -1.17 -11.82 -5.79
C ARG A 83 -0.79 -12.38 -7.16
N TRP A 84 -1.21 -11.69 -8.21
CA TRP A 84 -0.90 -12.05 -9.59
C TRP A 84 0.37 -11.33 -10.01
N GLU A 85 1.33 -12.08 -10.55
CA GLU A 85 2.55 -11.53 -11.11
C GLU A 85 2.45 -11.46 -12.64
N ALA A 86 3.21 -10.55 -13.25
CA ALA A 86 3.24 -10.45 -14.70
C ALA A 86 3.82 -11.74 -15.31
N GLY A 87 3.09 -12.37 -16.23
CA GLY A 87 3.46 -13.64 -16.85
C GLY A 87 2.74 -14.86 -16.27
N ASP A 88 2.01 -14.72 -15.15
CA ASP A 88 1.12 -15.78 -14.67
C ASP A 88 -0.02 -16.01 -15.68
N VAL A 89 -0.16 -17.23 -16.17
CA VAL A 89 -1.30 -17.66 -16.98
C VAL A 89 -2.47 -18.00 -16.06
N TYR A 90 -3.65 -17.46 -16.36
CA TYR A 90 -4.87 -17.75 -15.61
C TYR A 90 -5.88 -18.48 -16.50
N SER A 91 -6.67 -19.34 -15.88
CA SER A 91 -7.87 -19.97 -16.44
C SER A 91 -9.12 -19.36 -15.78
N PRO A 92 -10.32 -19.47 -16.39
CA PRO A 92 -11.56 -19.02 -15.74
C PRO A 92 -11.80 -19.69 -14.37
N HIS A 93 -11.28 -20.90 -14.17
CA HIS A 93 -11.41 -21.65 -12.92
C HIS A 93 -10.61 -21.03 -11.76
N ASP A 94 -9.50 -20.34 -12.06
CA ASP A 94 -8.63 -19.69 -11.08
C ASP A 94 -9.31 -18.53 -10.34
N MET A 95 -10.37 -17.97 -10.90
CA MET A 95 -11.16 -16.90 -10.25
C MET A 95 -12.36 -17.46 -9.48
N SER A 96 -12.52 -18.78 -9.40
CA SER A 96 -13.63 -19.39 -8.67
C SER A 96 -13.45 -19.25 -7.15
N PRO A 97 -14.55 -19.15 -6.38
CA PRO A 97 -14.47 -19.08 -4.91
C PRO A 97 -13.68 -20.23 -4.28
N VAL A 98 -13.71 -21.41 -4.90
CA VAL A 98 -13.01 -22.62 -4.45
C VAL A 98 -11.49 -22.44 -4.53
N GLU A 99 -10.98 -21.98 -5.69
CA GLU A 99 -9.54 -21.74 -5.87
C GLU A 99 -9.06 -20.56 -5.01
N MET A 100 -9.84 -19.48 -4.93
CA MET A 100 -9.51 -18.34 -4.06
C MET A 100 -9.38 -18.76 -2.59
N GLN A 101 -10.22 -19.69 -2.12
CA GLN A 101 -10.14 -20.21 -0.75
C GLN A 101 -8.87 -21.05 -0.51
N LYS A 102 -8.32 -21.72 -1.52
CA LYS A 102 -7.03 -22.44 -1.39
C LYS A 102 -5.89 -21.46 -1.15
N TRP A 103 -5.83 -20.35 -1.87
CA TRP A 103 -4.79 -19.33 -1.69
C TRP A 103 -4.90 -18.55 -0.39
N ARG A 104 -6.08 -18.54 0.25
CA ARG A 104 -6.23 -17.98 1.59
C ARG A 104 -5.51 -18.80 2.67
N LYS A 105 -5.21 -20.08 2.40
CA LYS A 105 -4.44 -20.91 3.32
C LYS A 105 -3.00 -20.40 3.37
N ARG A 106 -2.52 -20.07 4.57
CA ARG A 106 -1.13 -19.66 4.77
C ARG A 106 -0.23 -20.83 4.37
N SER A 107 0.60 -20.63 3.35
CA SER A 107 1.70 -21.55 3.07
C SER A 107 2.52 -21.73 4.36
N PRO A 108 2.96 -22.95 4.70
CA PRO A 108 3.95 -23.12 5.76
C PRO A 108 5.12 -22.19 5.45
N ARG A 109 5.55 -21.43 6.47
CA ARG A 109 6.77 -20.62 6.33
C ARG A 109 7.89 -21.60 6.02
N LYS A 110 8.55 -21.41 4.88
CA LYS A 110 9.84 -22.07 4.63
C LYS A 110 10.76 -21.63 5.76
N ALA A 111 11.12 -22.56 6.62
CA ALA A 111 11.85 -22.27 7.84
C ALA A 111 13.32 -22.10 7.49
N ASP A 112 13.66 -20.97 6.89
CA ASP A 112 15.04 -20.59 6.68
C ASP A 112 15.63 -20.19 8.05
N VAL A 113 16.79 -20.76 8.38
CA VAL A 113 17.47 -20.50 9.65
C VAL A 113 18.13 -19.12 9.60
N ASN A 114 17.69 -18.22 10.47
CA ASN A 114 18.32 -16.91 10.60
C ASN A 114 19.57 -17.01 11.49
N PHE A 115 20.76 -16.91 10.89
CA PHE A 115 22.04 -17.06 11.59
C PHE A 115 22.31 -15.93 12.60
N SER A 116 21.82 -14.71 12.35
CA SER A 116 21.99 -13.59 13.28
C SER A 116 21.27 -13.81 14.60
N LEU A 117 20.10 -14.44 14.57
CA LEU A 117 19.36 -14.83 15.78
C LEU A 117 20.12 -15.88 16.59
N ILE A 118 20.80 -16.82 15.92
CA ILE A 118 21.58 -17.86 16.60
C ILE A 118 22.81 -17.24 17.26
N GLN A 119 23.49 -16.32 16.58
CA GLN A 119 24.68 -15.67 17.10
C GLN A 119 24.44 -14.99 18.46
N GLU A 120 23.32 -14.31 18.65
CA GLU A 120 22.98 -13.62 19.91
C GLU A 120 22.98 -14.57 21.13
N PHE A 121 22.68 -15.86 20.93
CA PHE A 121 22.61 -16.88 21.97
C PHE A 121 23.77 -17.86 21.97
N THR A 122 24.80 -17.61 21.15
CA THR A 122 26.03 -18.40 21.12
C THR A 122 27.22 -17.52 21.44
N SER A 123 28.19 -18.09 22.16
CA SER A 123 29.50 -17.46 22.34
C SER A 123 30.26 -17.40 21.01
N THR A 124 31.27 -16.54 20.94
CA THR A 124 32.24 -16.50 19.81
C THR A 124 32.85 -17.88 19.51
N SER A 125 32.93 -18.76 20.53
CA SER A 125 33.40 -20.14 20.43
C SER A 125 32.33 -21.16 19.99
N GLY A 126 31.14 -20.72 19.58
CA GLY A 126 30.04 -21.60 19.14
C GLY A 126 29.27 -22.32 20.26
N GLN A 127 29.60 -22.05 21.53
CA GLN A 127 28.93 -22.62 22.69
C GLN A 127 27.61 -21.89 23.01
N ILE A 128 26.58 -22.62 23.44
CA ILE A 128 25.30 -22.01 23.83
C ILE A 128 25.48 -21.25 25.15
N THR A 129 25.07 -19.99 25.18
CA THR A 129 25.20 -19.14 26.39
C THR A 129 24.30 -19.64 27.53
N HIS A 130 24.76 -19.47 28.77
CA HIS A 130 23.99 -19.85 29.96
C HIS A 130 22.80 -18.91 30.17
N SER A 131 21.76 -19.34 30.91
CA SER A 131 20.55 -18.52 31.15
C SER A 131 20.84 -17.20 31.87
N SER A 132 21.96 -17.12 32.60
CA SER A 132 22.43 -15.87 33.20
C SER A 132 22.89 -14.84 32.16
N GLY A 133 23.40 -15.28 31.01
CA GLY A 133 23.84 -14.38 29.93
C GLY A 133 22.70 -13.99 28.99
N THR A 134 21.69 -14.84 28.83
CA THR A 134 20.55 -14.58 27.91
C THR A 134 19.38 -13.88 28.58
N SER A 135 19.31 -13.89 29.91
CA SER A 135 18.16 -13.38 30.69
C SER A 135 16.80 -13.97 30.26
N LEU A 136 16.79 -15.14 29.63
CA LEU A 136 15.56 -15.81 29.19
C LEU A 136 14.98 -16.71 30.28
N ARG A 137 13.65 -16.82 30.32
CA ARG A 137 12.95 -17.81 31.16
C ARG A 137 13.41 -19.23 30.81
N PRO A 138 13.55 -20.17 31.77
CA PRO A 138 14.05 -21.52 31.51
C PRO A 138 13.35 -22.28 30.38
N VAL A 139 12.04 -22.08 30.21
CA VAL A 139 11.25 -22.69 29.12
C VAL A 139 11.70 -22.17 27.74
N ASN A 140 11.96 -20.87 27.63
CA ASN A 140 12.38 -20.24 26.37
C ASN A 140 13.85 -20.56 26.08
N GLN A 141 14.71 -20.54 27.11
CA GLN A 141 16.11 -20.98 27.01
C GLN A 141 16.21 -22.40 26.43
N ARG A 142 15.35 -23.33 26.87
CA ARG A 142 15.32 -24.71 26.34
C ARG A 142 14.90 -24.76 24.87
N LYS A 143 13.94 -23.92 24.45
CA LYS A 143 13.50 -23.83 23.05
C LYS A 143 14.63 -23.34 22.15
N ILE A 144 15.30 -22.26 22.54
CA ILE A 144 16.45 -21.71 21.81
C ILE A 144 17.59 -22.72 21.77
N ALA A 145 17.98 -23.30 22.91
CA ALA A 145 19.04 -24.30 22.95
C ALA A 145 18.74 -25.54 22.10
N LYS A 146 17.47 -25.99 22.04
CA LYS A 146 17.07 -27.11 21.17
C LYS A 146 17.13 -26.72 19.69
N MET A 147 16.78 -25.48 19.36
CA MET A 147 16.91 -24.94 18.00
C MET A 147 18.39 -24.90 17.59
N ILE A 148 19.28 -24.31 18.40
CA ILE A 148 20.72 -24.22 18.10
C ILE A 148 21.33 -25.61 17.89
N ARG A 149 21.06 -26.58 18.78
CA ARG A 149 21.54 -27.97 18.63
C ARG A 149 21.06 -28.65 17.35
N ARG A 150 19.83 -28.35 16.90
CA ARG A 150 19.31 -28.87 15.62
C ARG A 150 20.07 -28.28 14.43
N VAL A 151 20.28 -26.97 14.43
CA VAL A 151 21.00 -26.30 13.33
C VAL A 151 22.46 -26.77 13.27
N GLN A 152 23.12 -26.91 14.43
CA GLN A 152 24.46 -27.51 14.52
C GLN A 152 24.48 -28.97 14.06
N GLY A 153 23.52 -29.79 14.51
CA GLY A 153 23.41 -31.20 14.10
C GLY A 153 23.05 -31.40 12.61
N MET A 154 22.42 -30.42 11.98
CA MET A 154 22.17 -30.37 10.53
C MET A 154 23.39 -29.88 9.73
N GLY A 155 24.46 -29.41 10.40
CA GLY A 155 25.65 -28.86 9.74
C GLY A 155 25.47 -27.45 9.17
N LEU A 156 24.41 -26.74 9.56
CA LEU A 156 24.10 -25.40 9.05
C LEU A 156 24.77 -24.28 9.87
N TYR A 157 25.23 -24.56 11.09
CA TYR A 157 25.90 -23.58 11.95
C TYR A 157 27.14 -24.21 12.60
N PRO A 158 28.30 -23.52 12.65
CA PRO A 158 29.51 -24.10 13.23
C PRO A 158 29.39 -24.36 14.74
N THR A 159 30.16 -25.32 15.23
CA THR A 159 30.19 -25.71 16.66
C THR A 159 31.31 -25.06 17.44
N ILE A 160 32.36 -24.60 16.76
CA ILE A 160 33.63 -24.15 17.37
C ILE A 160 33.90 -22.65 17.20
N HIS A 161 33.25 -21.97 16.25
CA HIS A 161 33.40 -20.54 15.98
C HIS A 161 32.06 -19.92 15.59
N ALA A 162 31.96 -18.59 15.60
CA ALA A 162 30.79 -17.89 15.06
C ALA A 162 30.68 -18.09 13.54
N HIS A 163 29.47 -17.92 12.98
CA HIS A 163 29.24 -18.19 11.57
C HIS A 163 30.16 -17.34 10.66
N PRO A 164 30.83 -17.91 9.64
CA PRO A 164 31.85 -17.22 8.86
C PRO A 164 31.35 -15.93 8.19
N GLU A 165 30.13 -15.92 7.66
CA GLU A 165 29.50 -14.71 7.09
C GLU A 165 29.35 -13.58 8.10
N MET A 166 29.29 -13.87 9.40
CA MET A 166 29.12 -12.86 10.45
C MET A 166 30.45 -12.32 10.99
N ILE A 167 31.55 -13.07 10.86
CA ILE A 167 32.89 -12.58 11.24
C ILE A 167 33.63 -11.99 10.03
N ARG A 168 33.09 -12.14 8.81
CA ARG A 168 33.68 -11.62 7.58
C ARG A 168 34.04 -10.14 7.70
N ASP A 169 33.12 -9.33 8.21
CA ASP A 169 33.33 -7.88 8.39
C ASP A 169 34.45 -7.55 9.40
N ASN A 170 34.67 -8.41 10.40
CA ASN A 170 35.72 -8.21 11.40
C ASN A 170 37.11 -8.60 10.88
N PHE A 171 37.20 -9.62 10.03
CA PHE A 171 38.46 -10.11 9.48
C PHE A 171 38.87 -9.39 8.18
N PHE A 172 37.90 -9.00 7.37
CA PHE A 172 38.10 -8.35 6.08
C PHE A 172 37.28 -7.05 6.04
N PRO A 173 37.75 -5.99 6.73
CA PRO A 173 37.11 -4.69 6.58
C PRO A 173 37.18 -4.29 5.11
N GLU A 174 36.04 -4.20 4.44
CA GLU A 174 36.01 -3.67 3.07
C GLU A 174 36.54 -2.23 3.14
N ARG A 175 37.61 -1.95 2.38
CA ARG A 175 38.09 -0.58 2.20
C ARG A 175 36.99 0.18 1.46
N ARG A 176 36.12 0.84 2.21
CA ARG A 176 35.24 1.90 1.68
C ARG A 176 36.04 3.16 1.44
#